data_AF-X1TID0-F1
#
_entry.id   AF-X1TID0-F1
#
_cell.length_a   1.000
_cell.length_b   1.000
_cell.length_c   1.000
_cell.angle_alpha   90.00
_cell.angle_beta   90.00
_cell.angle_gamma   90.00
#
_symmetry.space_group_name_H-M   'P 1'
#
loop_
_entity.id
_entity.type
_entity.pdbx_description
1 polymer ?
#
loop_
_entity_poly.entity_id
_entity_poly.type
_entity_poly.pdbx_seq_one_letter_code
_entity_poly.pdbx_strand_id
1 'polypeptide(L)' 'MKKNGILNPQLNRVISEMGHRDMLIIADAGLPISKEVERIDLALKCGTPSFSE' A
#
# COMPACT_ATOMS: atom_id res chain seq x y z
N MET A 1 -11.29 12.62 11.21
CA MET A 1 -9.82 12.62 10.95
C MET A 1 -9.16 11.68 11.93
N LYS A 2 -8.22 10.84 11.45
CA LYS A 2 -7.52 9.88 12.32
C LYS A 2 -6.45 10.62 13.12
N LYS A 3 -6.34 10.33 14.42
CA LYS A 3 -5.36 11.02 15.30
C LYS A 3 -3.95 10.44 15.18
N ASN A 4 -3.82 9.12 15.01
CA ASN A 4 -2.56 8.39 15.00
C ASN A 4 -2.58 7.24 13.97
N GLY A 5 -1.39 6.74 13.59
CA GLY A 5 -1.21 5.58 12.72
C GLY A 5 -1.28 5.90 11.23
N ILE A 6 -1.63 4.90 10.42
CA ILE A 6 -1.67 5.03 8.94
C ILE A 6 -2.76 6.03 8.54
N LEU A 7 -2.34 7.07 7.80
CA LEU A 7 -3.20 8.16 7.32
C LEU A 7 -3.92 7.81 6.01
N ASN A 8 -3.27 7.05 5.12
CA ASN A 8 -3.88 6.66 3.85
C ASN A 8 -5.10 5.75 4.13
N PRO A 9 -6.31 6.15 3.70
CA PRO A 9 -7.54 5.43 4.04
C PRO A 9 -7.60 4.04 3.40
N GLN A 10 -7.08 3.87 2.17
CA GLN A 10 -7.07 2.57 1.49
C GLN A 10 -6.15 1.58 2.19
N LEU A 11 -4.92 1.99 2.52
CA LEU A 11 -3.99 1.16 3.30
C LEU A 11 -4.60 0.79 4.65
N ASN A 12 -5.20 1.76 5.33
CA ASN A 12 -5.80 1.53 6.63
C ASN A 12 -6.95 0.51 6.57
N ARG A 13 -7.78 0.54 5.52
CA ARG A 13 -8.81 -0.46 5.29
C ARG A 13 -8.20 -1.85 5.07
N VAL A 14 -7.30 -1.98 4.09
CA VAL A 14 -6.69 -3.27 3.72
C VAL A 14 -6.04 -3.93 4.93
N ILE A 15 -5.18 -3.22 5.66
CA ILE A 15 -4.48 -3.76 6.83
C ILE A 15 -5.44 -4.14 7.96
N SER A 16 -6.54 -3.40 8.13
CA SER A 16 -7.53 -3.72 9.17
C SER A 16 -8.39 -4.94 8.82
N GLU A 17 -8.50 -5.28 7.54
CA GLU A 17 -9.26 -6.42 7.03
C GLU A 17 -8.39 -7.69 6.90
N MET A 18 -7.06 -7.58 7.01
CA MET A 18 -6.15 -8.71 6.89
C MET A 18 -6.37 -9.76 8.00
N GLY A 19 -6.56 -11.01 7.58
CA GLY A 19 -6.63 -12.18 8.43
C GLY A 19 -5.31 -12.96 8.50
N HIS A 20 -5.36 -14.12 9.16
CA HIS A 20 -4.21 -15.01 9.24
C HIS A 20 -3.87 -15.55 7.84
N ARG A 21 -2.61 -15.33 7.40
CA ARG A 21 -2.01 -15.71 6.10
C ARG A 21 -2.33 -14.81 4.92
N ASP A 22 -3.01 -13.69 5.13
CA ASP A 22 -3.10 -12.67 4.09
C ASP A 22 -1.72 -12.04 3.85
N MET A 23 -1.47 -11.66 2.61
CA MET A 23 -0.19 -11.10 2.19
C MET A 23 -0.38 -9.68 1.66
N LEU A 24 0.58 -8.81 2.00
CA LEU A 24 0.69 -7.45 1.48
C LEU A 24 2.09 -7.31 0.86
N ILE A 25 2.16 -6.78 -0.36
CA ILE A 25 3.41 -6.56 -1.08
C ILE A 25 3.65 -5.05 -1.18
N ILE A 26 4.85 -4.62 -0.76
CA ILE A 26 5.38 -3.30 -1.07
C ILE A 26 6.24 -3.45 -2.31
N ALA A 27 5.97 -2.66 -3.34
CA ALA A 27 6.59 -2.78 -4.65
C ALA A 27 7.30 -1.48 -5.06
N ASP A 28 8.36 -1.61 -5.85
CA ASP A 28 8.90 -0.47 -6.59
C ASP A 28 7.99 -0.08 -7.78
N ALA A 29 8.33 1.02 -8.44
CA ALA A 29 7.54 1.56 -9.55
C ALA A 29 7.53 0.68 -10.81
N GLY A 30 8.37 -0.35 -10.90
CA GLY A 30 8.53 -1.21 -12.06
C GLY A 30 7.83 -2.57 -11.96
N LEU A 31 7.36 -2.97 -10.78
CA LEU A 31 6.75 -4.29 -10.60
C LEU A 31 5.42 -4.41 -11.37
N PRO A 32 5.25 -5.43 -12.25
CA PRO A 32 3.96 -5.70 -12.88
C PRO A 32 2.96 -6.26 -11.85
N ILE A 33 1.73 -5.72 -11.84
CA ILE A 33 0.66 -6.10 -10.92
C ILE A 33 -0.48 -6.74 -11.71
N SER A 34 -0.93 -7.93 -11.29
CA SER A 34 -2.11 -8.60 -11.88
C SER A 34 -3.37 -7.76 -11.67
N LYS A 35 -4.28 -7.75 -12.66
CA LYS A 35 -5.55 -7.00 -12.59
C LYS A 35 -6.51 -7.52 -11.49
N GLU A 36 -6.29 -8.74 -11.03
CA GLU A 36 -7.09 -9.38 -9.97
C GLU A 36 -6.65 -8.96 -8.57
N VAL A 37 -5.48 -8.32 -8.44
CA VAL A 37 -4.92 -7.87 -7.16
C VAL A 37 -5.22 -6.39 -6.95
N GLU A 38 -5.70 -6.03 -5.76
CA GLU A 38 -5.90 -4.61 -5.41
C GLU A 38 -4.57 -3.87 -5.44
N ARG A 39 -4.50 -2.78 -6.22
CA ARG A 39 -3.34 -1.87 -6.30
C ARG A 39 -3.65 -0.57 -5.57
N ILE A 40 -2.82 -0.25 -4.57
CA ILE A 40 -2.79 1.06 -3.94
C ILE A 40 -1.54 1.78 -4.45
N ASP A 41 -1.72 2.74 -5.35
CA ASP A 41 -0.61 3.52 -5.90
C ASP A 41 -0.32 4.73 -5.03
N LEU A 42 0.90 4.79 -4.49
CA LEU A 42 1.38 5.89 -3.65
C LEU A 42 2.48 6.70 -4.36
N ALA A 43 2.91 6.30 -5.55
CA ALA A 43 4.00 6.97 -6.25
C ALA A 43 3.55 8.36 -6.73
N LEU A 44 4.15 9.41 -6.18
CA LEU A 44 3.89 10.79 -6.58
C LEU A 44 4.81 11.20 -7.74
N LYS A 45 6.07 10.81 -7.64
CA LYS A 45 7.13 11.03 -8.63
C LYS A 45 8.23 9.98 -8.42
N CYS A 46 9.18 9.89 -9.35
CA CYS A 46 10.31 8.96 -9.22
C CYS A 46 11.01 9.12 -7.86
N GLY A 47 11.03 8.04 -7.08
CA GLY A 47 11.66 8.00 -5.75
C GLY A 47 10.88 8.69 -4.62
N THR A 48 9.61 9.06 -4.81
CA THR A 48 8.77 9.65 -3.75
C THR A 48 7.38 9.02 -3.73
N PRO A 49 6.96 8.40 -2.60
CA PRO A 49 7.76 8.10 -1.42
C PRO A 49 8.93 7.15 -1.73
N SER A 50 9.94 7.11 -0.85
CA SER A 50 11.02 6.12 -0.98
C SER A 50 10.53 4.73 -0.54
N PHE A 51 11.18 3.65 -1.00
CA PHE A 51 10.78 2.28 -0.63
C PHE A 51 10.86 2.01 0.88
N SER A 52 11.71 2.74 1.61
CA SER A 52 11.96 2.57 3.05
C SER A 52 11.41 3.70 3.91
N GLU A 53 10.58 4.58 3.35
CA GLU A 53 9.94 5.69 4.06
C GLU A 53 8.81 5.23 4.99
#